data_AF-A0A955CEL6-F1
#
_entry.id   AF-A0A955CEL6-F1
#
_cell.length_a   1.000
_cell.length_b   1.000
_cell.length_c   1.000
_cell.angle_alpha   90.00
_cell.angle_beta   90.00
_cell.angle_gamma   90.00
#
_symmetry.space_group_name_H-M   'P 1'
#
loop_
_entity.id
_entity.type
_entity.pdbx_description
1 polymer ?
#
loop_
_entity_poly.entity_id
_entity_poly.type
_entity_poly.pdbx_seq_one_letter_code
_entity_poly.pdbx_strand_id
1 'polypeptide(L)'
;HKNLAKALRVLKTRVYEVKRQIEEKKRADQRKTLVGSGDRSQRIRTYNFPDNRLTDHRIGLTIYKLDQILAGDMQQVTDALIDYDRQQLRDDFDGRDDG
;
A
#
# COMPACT_ATOMS: atom_id res chain seq x y z
N HIS A 1 -38.07 -23.32 27.07
CA HIS A 1 -37.46 -22.00 26.79
C HIS A 1 -35.95 -21.89 27.08
N LYS A 2 -35.37 -22.62 28.06
CA LYS A 2 -33.92 -22.52 28.36
C LYS A 2 -32.98 -23.04 27.25
N ASN A 3 -33.37 -24.09 26.52
CA ASN A 3 -32.53 -24.69 25.47
C ASN A 3 -32.41 -23.79 24.22
N LEU A 4 -33.54 -23.23 23.75
CA LEU A 4 -33.57 -22.30 22.62
C LEU A 4 -32.71 -21.05 22.88
N ALA A 5 -32.81 -20.46 24.07
CA ALA A 5 -32.00 -19.30 24.45
C ALA A 5 -30.49 -19.61 24.47
N LYS A 6 -30.11 -20.80 24.95
CA LYS A 6 -28.71 -21.27 24.93
C LYS A 6 -28.21 -21.49 23.50
N ALA A 7 -29.02 -22.10 22.64
CA ALA A 7 -28.69 -22.32 21.24
C ALA A 7 -28.49 -21.01 20.46
N LEU A 8 -29.39 -20.04 20.64
CA LEU A 8 -29.28 -18.72 19.99
C LEU A 8 -28.06 -17.93 20.46
N ARG A 9 -27.70 -18.01 21.76
CA ARG A 9 -26.47 -17.40 22.28
C ARG A 9 -25.23 -17.99 21.61
N VAL A 10 -25.14 -19.32 21.51
CA VAL A 10 -24.01 -20.00 20.86
C VAL A 10 -23.95 -19.66 19.37
N LEU A 11 -25.10 -19.64 18.69
CA LEU A 11 -25.17 -19.27 17.27
C LEU A 11 -24.69 -17.84 17.03
N LYS A 12 -25.15 -16.87 17.84
CA LYS A 12 -24.72 -15.46 17.76
C LYS A 12 -23.21 -15.33 17.94
N THR A 13 -22.64 -16.02 18.93
CA THR A 13 -21.19 -16.02 19.16
C THR A 13 -20.43 -16.60 17.97
N ARG A 14 -20.88 -17.72 17.41
CA ARG A 14 -20.24 -18.34 16.24
C ARG A 14 -20.29 -17.44 15.00
N VAL A 15 -21.43 -16.82 14.71
CA VAL A 15 -21.58 -15.89 13.58
C VAL A 15 -20.69 -14.67 13.75
N TYR A 16 -20.61 -14.12 14.96
CA TYR A 16 -19.73 -13.00 15.26
C TYR A 16 -18.25 -13.37 15.05
N GLU A 17 -17.82 -14.52 15.58
CA GLU A 17 -16.44 -14.99 15.45
C GLU A 17 -16.04 -15.19 13.99
N VAL A 18 -16.91 -15.80 13.18
CA VAL A 18 -16.67 -15.97 11.73
C VAL A 18 -16.50 -14.62 11.03
N LYS A 19 -17.38 -13.64 11.32
CA LYS A 19 -17.25 -12.30 10.74
C LYS A 19 -15.94 -11.61 11.16
N ARG A 20 -15.59 -11.70 12.44
CA ARG A 20 -14.34 -11.15 12.96
C ARG A 20 -13.12 -11.76 12.26
N GLN A 21 -13.10 -13.08 12.10
CA GLN A 21 -12.03 -13.79 11.40
C GLN A 21 -11.93 -13.39 9.93
N ILE A 22 -13.05 -13.20 9.24
CA ILE A 22 -13.07 -12.70 7.85
C ILE A 22 -12.45 -11.30 7.75
N GLU A 23 -12.81 -10.40 8.66
CA GLU A 23 -12.27 -9.03 8.67
C GLU A 23 -10.78 -9.00 9.03
N GLU A 24 -10.36 -9.80 10.02
CA GLU A 24 -8.96 -9.96 10.40
C GLU A 24 -8.15 -10.52 9.23
N LYS A 25 -8.65 -11.55 8.55
CA LYS A 25 -8.02 -12.11 7.36
C LYS A 25 -7.90 -11.08 6.25
N LYS A 26 -8.98 -10.34 5.95
CA LYS A 26 -8.96 -9.27 4.94
C LYS A 26 -7.91 -8.21 5.24
N ARG A 27 -7.81 -7.77 6.51
CA ARG A 27 -6.80 -6.81 6.96
C ARG A 27 -5.38 -7.39 6.87
N ALA A 28 -5.20 -8.65 7.26
CA ALA A 28 -3.90 -9.32 7.19
C ALA A 28 -3.42 -9.47 5.75
N ASP A 29 -4.31 -9.88 4.84
CA ASP A 29 -4.02 -10.02 3.41
C ASP A 29 -3.66 -8.66 2.80
N GLN A 30 -4.45 -7.61 3.06
CA GLN A 30 -4.15 -6.25 2.63
C GLN A 30 -2.79 -5.76 3.14
N ARG A 31 -2.50 -5.96 4.42
CA ARG A 31 -1.20 -5.57 5.01
C ARG A 31 -0.05 -6.33 4.38
N LYS A 32 -0.23 -7.63 4.09
CA LYS A 32 0.79 -8.45 3.43
C LYS A 32 1.08 -7.96 2.01
N THR A 33 0.10 -7.42 1.30
CA THR A 33 0.32 -6.81 -0.02
C THR A 33 1.08 -5.48 0.09
N LEU A 34 0.80 -4.68 1.12
CA LEU A 34 1.44 -3.38 1.32
C LEU A 34 2.88 -3.51 1.85
N VAL A 35 3.13 -4.51 2.69
CA VAL A 35 4.44 -4.83 3.25
C VAL A 35 5.00 -5.98 2.44
N GLY A 36 5.75 -5.65 1.39
CA GLY A 36 6.39 -6.63 0.50
C GLY A 36 7.29 -7.64 1.23
N SER A 37 7.94 -8.53 0.47
CA SER A 37 8.78 -9.62 1.02
C SER A 37 10.02 -9.15 1.79
N GLY A 38 10.32 -7.84 1.77
CA GLY A 38 11.50 -7.24 2.39
C GLY A 38 12.78 -7.40 1.55
N ASP A 39 12.68 -7.98 0.36
CA ASP A 39 13.80 -8.08 -0.56
C ASP A 39 14.22 -6.70 -1.10
N ARG A 40 15.52 -6.54 -1.37
CA ARG A 40 16.11 -5.30 -1.90
C ARG A 40 15.53 -4.90 -3.25
N SER A 41 15.04 -5.86 -4.03
CA SER A 41 14.36 -5.63 -5.30
C SER A 41 13.02 -4.89 -5.15
N GLN A 42 12.40 -4.93 -3.96
CA GLN A 42 11.12 -4.28 -3.65
C GLN A 42 11.28 -2.94 -2.92
N ARG A 43 12.49 -2.39 -2.91
CA ARG A 43 12.77 -1.13 -2.22
C ARG A 43 12.06 0.02 -2.93
N ILE A 44 11.22 0.74 -2.20
CA ILE A 44 10.50 1.92 -2.72
C ILE A 44 11.44 3.14 -2.87
N ARG A 45 12.25 3.44 -1.86
CA ARG A 45 13.12 4.62 -1.82
C ARG A 45 14.48 4.34 -1.17
N THR A 46 15.47 5.15 -1.54
CA THR A 46 16.81 5.19 -0.93
C THR A 46 17.10 6.59 -0.45
N TYR A 47 17.38 6.72 0.84
CA TYR A 47 17.86 7.97 1.43
C TYR A 47 19.37 7.85 1.62
N ASN A 48 20.14 8.71 0.95
CA ASN A 48 21.59 8.77 1.02
C ASN A 48 22.00 10.11 1.61
N PHE A 49 22.41 10.09 2.89
CA PHE A 49 22.76 11.29 3.65
C PHE A 49 24.09 11.94 3.20
N PRO A 50 25.19 11.18 3.00
CA PRO A 50 26.44 11.76 2.48
C PRO A 50 26.28 12.56 1.19
N ASP A 51 25.47 12.05 0.25
CA ASP A 51 25.26 12.70 -1.06
C ASP A 51 24.02 13.62 -1.08
N ASN A 52 23.40 13.86 0.08
CA ASN A 52 22.16 14.62 0.25
C ASN A 52 21.05 14.24 -0.77
N ARG A 53 20.85 12.95 -1.01
CA ARG A 53 20.03 12.45 -2.14
C ARG A 53 18.95 11.47 -1.73
N LEU A 54 17.77 11.61 -2.36
CA LEU A 54 16.70 10.64 -2.38
C LEU A 54 16.60 10.01 -3.78
N THR A 55 16.52 8.68 -3.85
CA THR A 55 16.15 7.96 -5.08
C THR A 55 14.86 7.17 -4.85
N ASP A 56 13.81 7.41 -5.65
CA ASP A 56 12.57 6.64 -5.68
C ASP A 56 12.63 5.62 -6.83
N HIS A 57 12.65 4.33 -6.49
CA HIS A 57 12.86 3.24 -7.46
C HIS A 57 11.61 2.89 -8.25
N ARG A 58 10.42 3.35 -7.83
CA ARG A 58 9.18 3.08 -8.55
C ARG A 58 9.17 3.73 -9.92
N ILE A 59 9.80 4.90 -10.03
CA ILE A 59 9.78 5.75 -11.23
C ILE A 59 11.20 6.16 -11.69
N GLY A 60 12.25 5.64 -11.02
CA GLY A 60 13.64 6.00 -11.31
C GLY A 60 14.04 7.45 -10.96
N LEU A 61 13.24 8.16 -10.16
CA LEU A 61 13.47 9.56 -9.79
C LEU A 61 14.64 9.67 -8.81
N THR A 62 15.53 10.65 -9.04
CA THR A 62 16.62 10.98 -8.11
C THR A 62 16.68 12.48 -7.86
N ILE A 63 16.64 12.90 -6.59
CA ILE A 63 16.64 14.31 -6.16
C ILE A 63 17.76 14.55 -5.15
N TYR A 64 18.56 15.60 -5.36
CA TYR A 64 19.70 16.00 -4.53
C TYR A 64 19.33 17.10 -3.51
N LYS A 65 18.26 16.87 -2.75
CA LYS A 65 17.72 17.81 -1.75
C LYS A 65 17.12 17.07 -0.55
N LEU A 66 17.80 16.03 -0.08
CA LEU A 66 17.26 15.14 0.95
C LEU A 66 16.93 15.90 2.24
N ASP A 67 17.78 16.81 2.66
CA ASP A 67 17.56 17.74 3.77
C ASP A 67 16.22 18.49 3.69
N GLN A 68 15.89 19.08 2.54
CA GLN A 68 14.63 19.81 2.34
C GLN A 68 13.41 18.88 2.38
N ILE A 69 13.55 17.70 1.77
CA ILE A 69 12.52 16.66 1.77
C ILE A 69 12.24 16.18 3.20
N LEU A 70 13.29 15.98 4.00
CA LEU A 70 13.15 15.60 5.42
C LEU A 70 12.57 16.74 6.27
N ALA A 71 12.78 17.99 5.88
CA ALA A 71 12.15 19.16 6.50
C ALA A 71 10.67 19.32 6.11
N GLY A 72 10.15 18.50 5.20
CA GLY A 72 8.74 18.46 4.80
C GLY A 72 8.45 18.94 3.39
N ASP A 73 9.45 19.40 2.63
CA ASP A 73 9.29 19.78 1.23
C ASP A 73 9.18 18.54 0.32
N MET A 74 8.02 17.90 0.37
CA MET A 74 7.72 16.66 -0.33
C MET A 74 7.10 16.87 -1.71
N GLN A 75 6.78 18.12 -2.08
CA GLN A 75 5.94 18.44 -3.23
C GLN A 75 6.53 17.88 -4.53
N GLN A 76 7.83 18.08 -4.73
CA GLN A 76 8.54 17.57 -5.91
C GLN A 76 8.47 16.03 -6.03
N VAL A 77 8.48 15.32 -4.90
CA VAL A 77 8.39 13.85 -4.88
C VAL A 77 6.97 13.40 -5.20
N THR A 78 5.96 14.05 -4.60
CA THR A 78 4.56 13.66 -4.79
C THR A 78 4.07 13.97 -6.20
N ASP A 79 4.43 15.13 -6.76
CA ASP A 79 4.00 15.54 -8.09
C ASP A 79 4.53 14.57 -9.15
N ALA A 80 5.82 14.23 -9.08
CA ALA A 80 6.43 13.26 -9.99
C ALA A 80 5.78 11.87 -9.93
N LEU A 81 5.34 11.43 -8.74
CA LEU A 81 4.63 10.15 -8.59
C LEU A 81 3.22 10.18 -9.16
N ILE A 82 2.49 11.29 -8.96
CA ILE A 82 1.15 11.47 -9.49
C ILE A 82 1.19 11.52 -11.02
N ASP A 83 2.16 12.25 -11.59
CA ASP A 83 2.28 12.36 -13.04
C ASP A 83 2.67 11.02 -13.68
N TYR A 84 3.55 10.25 -13.04
CA TYR A 84 3.84 8.89 -13.48
C TYR A 84 2.60 7.98 -13.43
N ASP A 85 1.83 8.01 -12.34
CA ASP A 85 0.60 7.23 -12.21
C ASP A 85 -0.43 7.58 -13.29
N ARG A 86 -0.59 8.88 -13.58
CA ARG A 86 -1.44 9.36 -14.68
C ARG A 86 -0.98 8.88 -16.05
N GLN A 87 0.33 8.83 -16.28
CA GLN A 87 0.89 8.32 -17.54
C GLN A 87 0.62 6.83 -17.68
N GLN A 88 0.89 6.03 -16.65
CA GLN A 88 0.62 4.59 -16.66
C GLN A 88 -0.87 4.28 -16.93
N LEU A 89 -1.78 5.03 -16.30
CA LEU A 89 -3.22 4.88 -16.54
C LEU A 89 -3.62 5.20 -17.99
N ARG A 90 -2.94 6.16 -18.64
CA ARG A 90 -3.16 6.49 -20.06
C ARG A 90 -2.62 5.39 -20.97
N ASP A 91 -1.40 4.94 -20.73
CA ASP A 91 -0.77 3.89 -21.52
C ASP A 91 -1.58 2.57 -21.45
N ASP A 92 -2.08 2.22 -20.25
CA ASP A 92 -2.99 1.09 -20.03
C ASP A 92 -4.34 1.24 -20.76
N PHE A 93 -4.78 2.47 -20.97
CA PHE A 93 -6.03 2.77 -21.69
C PHE A 93 -5.81 2.63 -23.19
N ASP A 94 -4.76 3.26 -23.73
CA ASP A 94 -4.44 3.23 -25.15
C ASP A 94 -4.09 1.80 -25.62
N GLY A 95 -3.35 1.02 -24.80
CA GLY A 95 -3.01 -0.36 -25.12
C GLY A 95 -4.17 -1.37 -25.10
N ARG A 96 -5.40 -0.97 -24.72
CA ARG A 96 -6.61 -1.80 -24.80
C ARG A 96 -7.38 -1.61 -26.12
N ASP A 97 -7.13 -0.54 -26.87
CA ASP A 97 -7.78 -0.27 -28.16
C ASP A 97 -7.02 -0.90 -29.36
N ASP A 98 -5.84 -1.49 -29.12
CA ASP A 98 -4.95 -2.07 -30.13
C ASP A 98 -5.16 -3.58 -30.39
N GLY A 99 -6.24 -4.20 -29.88
CA GLY A 99 -6.52 -5.64 -30.00
C GLY A 99 -7.96 -5.96 -30.41
#